data_AF-A0A940K109-F1
#
_entry.id   AF-A0A940K109-F1
#
_cell.length_a   1.000
_cell.length_b   1.000
_cell.length_c   1.000
_cell.angle_alpha   90.00
_cell.angle_beta   90.00
_cell.angle_gamma   90.00
#
_symmetry.space_group_name_H-M   'P 1'
#
loop_
_entity.id
_entity.type
_entity.pdbx_description
1 polymer ?
#
loop_
_entity_poly.entity_id
_entity_poly.type
_entity_poly.pdbx_seq_one_letter_code
_entity_poly.pdbx_strand_id
1 'polypeptide(L)'
;MIHRKPFIAACALALLSIPAVAAAPAVSAPGWTVDKASSTLGFEGVGDGSPFAGKFGSWDAAIHFDPADLAASSAEVTVQTGSAATGDPSRDEPLPSPQWFSTDAFPTATFTTTAIKSTGANAYLAEGNLSIRGISKAVQLPFILTIAGDKATMDGSLTIDRSLWEIGAGAWQDHSVDPNVTVKVKLSATKAG
;
A
#
# COMPACT_ATOMS: atom_id res chain seq x y z
N MET A 1 24.19 55.73 66.58
CA MET A 1 24.95 54.72 65.82
C MET A 1 23.93 53.71 65.26
N ILE A 2 23.46 53.90 64.02
CA ILE A 2 23.94 53.22 62.79
C ILE A 2 23.62 51.71 62.87
N HIS A 3 22.42 51.32 62.43
CA HIS A 3 22.10 50.73 61.10
C HIS A 3 22.47 49.25 60.95
N ARG A 4 21.49 48.38 60.68
CA ARG A 4 21.19 47.76 59.36
C ARG A 4 20.18 46.61 59.55
N LYS A 5 19.02 46.71 58.91
CA LYS A 5 18.02 45.63 58.78
C LYS A 5 18.42 44.73 57.58
N PRO A 6 18.42 43.41 57.70
CA PRO A 6 18.55 42.54 56.54
C PRO A 6 17.20 42.39 55.82
N PHE A 7 17.18 42.73 54.53
CA PHE A 7 16.10 42.43 53.60
C PHE A 7 16.17 40.94 53.23
N ILE A 8 15.12 40.18 53.56
CA ILE A 8 14.92 38.82 53.05
C ILE A 8 14.16 38.96 51.73
N ALA A 9 14.85 38.69 50.61
CA ALA A 9 14.22 38.57 49.31
C ALA A 9 13.58 37.18 49.20
N ALA A 10 12.26 37.11 49.36
CA ALA A 10 11.49 35.90 49.08
C ALA A 10 11.32 35.77 47.55
N CYS A 11 12.10 34.89 46.94
CA CYS A 11 11.94 34.52 45.54
C CYS A 11 10.69 33.61 45.43
N ALA A 12 9.56 34.18 45.00
CA ALA A 12 8.35 33.41 44.76
C ALA A 12 8.54 32.54 43.51
N LEU A 13 8.74 31.23 43.71
CA LEU A 13 8.74 30.24 42.64
C LEU A 13 7.29 30.06 42.15
N ALA A 14 6.95 30.67 41.02
CA ALA A 14 5.68 30.42 40.34
C ALA A 14 5.74 29.04 39.67
N LEU A 15 5.06 28.05 40.27
CA LEU A 15 4.84 26.74 39.67
C LEU A 15 3.89 26.92 38.48
N LEU A 16 4.41 26.89 37.25
CA LEU A 16 3.59 26.76 36.04
C LEU A 16 3.03 25.33 36.00
N SER A 17 1.74 25.20 36.26
CA SER A 17 0.97 23.97 36.02
C SER A 17 0.90 23.74 34.51
N ILE A 18 1.69 22.81 33.97
CA ILE A 18 1.53 22.36 32.58
C ILE A 18 0.29 21.45 32.54
N PRO A 19 -0.76 21.79 31.77
CA PRO A 19 -1.88 20.88 31.61
C PRO A 19 -1.38 19.63 30.89
N ALA A 20 -1.47 18.48 31.55
CA ALA A 20 -1.25 17.18 30.92
C ALA A 20 -2.37 16.99 29.88
N VAL A 21 -2.04 17.14 28.60
CA VAL A 21 -2.93 16.79 27.52
C VAL A 21 -3.09 15.27 27.56
N ALA A 22 -4.24 14.79 28.03
CA ALA A 22 -4.58 13.38 27.98
C ALA A 22 -4.65 12.98 26.50
N ALA A 23 -3.70 12.16 26.04
CA ALA A 23 -3.80 11.53 24.73
C ALA A 23 -5.04 10.62 24.73
N ALA A 24 -6.02 10.94 23.88
CA ALA A 24 -7.13 10.03 23.64
C ALA A 24 -6.58 8.69 23.12
N PRO A 25 -7.17 7.54 23.50
CA PRO A 25 -6.75 6.27 22.94
C PRO A 25 -6.92 6.31 21.42
N ALA A 26 -5.85 6.03 20.67
CA ALA A 26 -5.93 5.85 19.23
C ALA A 26 -6.77 4.60 18.96
N VAL A 27 -8.01 4.78 18.53
CA VAL A 27 -8.85 3.68 18.07
C VAL A 27 -8.32 3.28 16.70
N SER A 28 -7.74 2.09 16.58
CA SER A 28 -7.32 1.55 15.28
C SER A 28 -8.55 1.20 14.46
N ALA A 29 -8.55 1.53 13.16
CA ALA A 29 -9.59 1.12 12.24
C ALA A 29 -9.79 -0.43 12.27
N PRO A 30 -11.03 -0.93 12.08
CA PRO A 30 -11.30 -2.35 12.17
C PRO A 30 -10.53 -3.12 11.10
N GLY A 31 -10.03 -4.30 11.48
CA GLY A 31 -9.33 -5.19 10.58
C GLY A 31 -10.28 -5.84 9.57
N TRP A 32 -9.77 -6.17 8.39
CA TRP A 32 -10.49 -6.88 7.35
C TRP A 32 -9.69 -8.10 6.88
N THR A 33 -10.30 -9.28 6.99
CA THR A 33 -9.72 -10.54 6.53
C THR A 33 -10.11 -10.78 5.08
N VAL A 34 -9.11 -10.84 4.19
CA VAL A 34 -9.33 -11.07 2.76
C VAL A 34 -9.62 -12.55 2.48
N ASP A 35 -10.71 -12.82 1.76
CA ASP A 35 -10.98 -14.13 1.18
C ASP A 35 -10.18 -14.27 -0.12
N LYS A 36 -9.03 -14.95 -0.05
CA LYS A 36 -8.15 -15.15 -1.23
C LYS A 36 -8.83 -15.90 -2.36
N ALA A 37 -9.79 -16.79 -2.09
CA ALA A 37 -10.46 -17.57 -3.12
C ALA A 37 -11.40 -16.71 -3.98
N SER A 38 -11.97 -15.66 -3.39
CA SER A 38 -12.86 -14.69 -4.04
C SER A 38 -12.16 -13.36 -4.38
N SER A 39 -10.82 -13.35 -4.36
CA SER A 39 -10.00 -12.17 -4.60
C SER A 39 -8.97 -12.42 -5.69
N THR A 40 -8.46 -11.36 -6.32
CA THR A 40 -7.45 -11.44 -7.39
C THR A 40 -6.56 -10.21 -7.37
N LEU A 41 -5.25 -10.45 -7.42
CA LEU A 41 -4.24 -9.47 -7.80
C LEU A 41 -3.76 -9.83 -9.22
N GLY A 42 -4.16 -9.00 -10.17
CA GLY A 42 -3.93 -9.19 -11.60
C GLY A 42 -3.03 -8.10 -12.19
N PHE A 43 -2.50 -8.39 -13.37
CA PHE A 43 -1.84 -7.42 -14.22
C PHE A 43 -2.22 -7.62 -15.68
N GLU A 44 -2.26 -6.54 -16.44
CA GLU A 44 -2.52 -6.53 -17.88
C GLU A 44 -1.43 -5.72 -18.57
N GLY A 45 -0.97 -6.19 -19.73
CA GLY A 45 0.07 -5.55 -20.52
C GLY A 45 -0.09 -5.86 -22.01
N VAL A 46 0.81 -5.33 -22.83
CA VAL A 46 0.86 -5.58 -24.27
C VAL A 46 2.24 -6.10 -24.63
N GLY A 47 2.29 -7.26 -25.28
CA GLY A 47 3.51 -7.90 -25.78
C GLY A 47 3.38 -8.19 -27.27
N ASP A 48 4.36 -7.79 -28.07
CA ASP A 48 4.39 -7.90 -29.53
C ASP A 48 3.09 -7.36 -30.18
N GLY A 49 2.57 -6.25 -29.64
CA GLY A 49 1.32 -5.62 -30.08
C GLY A 49 0.04 -6.33 -29.66
N SER A 50 0.11 -7.44 -28.90
CA SER A 50 -1.05 -8.20 -28.43
C SER A 50 -1.28 -8.04 -26.93
N PRO A 51 -2.52 -7.82 -26.46
CA PRO A 51 -2.81 -7.73 -25.04
C PRO A 51 -2.65 -9.10 -24.36
N PHE A 52 -2.15 -9.09 -23.14
CA PHE A 52 -2.13 -10.25 -22.25
C PHE A 52 -2.57 -9.87 -20.84
N ALA A 53 -2.99 -10.88 -20.08
CA ALA A 53 -3.32 -10.75 -18.67
C ALA A 53 -2.57 -11.81 -17.88
N GLY A 54 -2.26 -11.50 -16.63
CA GLY A 54 -1.70 -12.43 -15.66
C GLY A 54 -2.18 -12.12 -14.26
N LYS A 55 -1.77 -12.97 -13.32
CA LYS A 55 -2.11 -12.84 -11.91
C LYS A 55 -0.98 -13.33 -11.02
N PHE A 56 -0.99 -12.86 -9.77
CA PHE A 56 -0.12 -13.39 -8.72
C PHE A 56 -0.88 -14.43 -7.91
N GLY A 57 -0.34 -15.64 -7.84
CA GLY A 57 -0.94 -16.75 -7.11
C GLY A 57 -0.72 -16.72 -5.59
N SER A 58 0.31 -16.00 -5.12
CA SER A 58 0.68 -15.98 -3.70
C SER A 58 0.95 -14.56 -3.22
N TRP A 59 0.11 -14.10 -2.31
CA TRP A 59 0.18 -12.78 -1.69
C TRP A 59 -0.62 -12.78 -0.38
N ASP A 60 -0.35 -11.78 0.46
CA ASP A 60 -1.02 -11.52 1.72
C ASP A 60 -1.33 -10.03 1.84
N ALA A 61 -2.36 -9.70 2.60
CA ALA A 61 -2.77 -8.32 2.85
C ALA A 61 -3.22 -8.14 4.30
N ALA A 62 -2.66 -7.15 4.97
CA ALA A 62 -3.12 -6.63 6.24
C ALA A 62 -3.88 -5.32 5.98
N ILE A 63 -5.19 -5.30 6.27
CA ILE A 63 -6.07 -4.18 5.94
C ILE A 63 -6.81 -3.75 7.20
N HIS A 64 -6.68 -2.47 7.54
CA HIS A 64 -7.46 -1.79 8.56
C HIS A 64 -8.21 -0.65 7.88
N PHE A 65 -9.54 -0.65 7.91
CA PHE A 65 -10.29 0.35 7.17
C PHE A 65 -11.58 0.74 7.88
N ASP A 66 -11.73 2.04 8.13
CA ASP A 66 -12.94 2.66 8.64
C ASP A 66 -13.35 3.82 7.71
N PRO A 67 -14.50 3.74 7.02
CA PRO A 67 -14.98 4.86 6.22
C PRO A 67 -15.29 6.13 7.04
N ALA A 68 -15.48 6.00 8.36
CA ALA A 68 -15.67 7.13 9.28
C ALA A 68 -14.34 7.70 9.82
N ASP A 69 -13.23 6.95 9.73
CA ASP A 69 -11.89 7.38 10.16
C ASP A 69 -10.80 6.88 9.19
N LEU A 70 -10.68 7.58 8.06
CA LEU A 70 -9.67 7.27 7.06
C LEU A 70 -8.24 7.56 7.52
N ALA A 71 -8.05 8.40 8.54
CA ALA A 71 -6.73 8.70 9.09
C ALA A 71 -6.18 7.52 9.92
N ALA A 72 -7.07 6.74 10.54
CA ALA A 72 -6.73 5.48 11.21
C ALA A 72 -6.66 4.27 10.26
N SER A 73 -7.00 4.45 8.98
CA SER A 73 -7.05 3.37 7.98
C SER A 73 -5.69 3.15 7.32
N SER A 74 -5.36 1.89 7.03
CA SER A 74 -4.10 1.48 6.39
C SER A 74 -4.25 0.14 5.64
N ALA A 75 -3.39 -0.07 4.66
CA ALA A 75 -3.21 -1.36 4.02
C ALA A 75 -1.72 -1.63 3.75
N GLU A 76 -1.32 -2.86 4.01
CA GLU A 76 -0.02 -3.41 3.63
C GLU A 76 -0.24 -4.71 2.85
N VAL A 77 0.31 -4.79 1.65
CA VAL A 77 0.19 -5.95 0.76
C VAL A 77 1.59 -6.46 0.46
N THR A 78 1.79 -7.77 0.59
CA THR A 78 3.02 -8.45 0.18
C THR A 78 2.70 -9.47 -0.89
N VAL A 79 3.42 -9.43 -2.01
CA VAL A 79 3.23 -10.30 -3.17
C VAL A 79 4.49 -11.10 -3.41
N GLN A 80 4.38 -12.43 -3.50
CA GLN A 80 5.49 -13.28 -3.94
C GLN A 80 5.59 -13.17 -5.47
N THR A 81 6.61 -12.47 -5.97
CA THR A 81 6.70 -12.12 -7.40
C THR A 81 6.90 -13.34 -8.29
N GLY A 82 7.53 -14.40 -7.78
CA GLY A 82 7.66 -15.69 -8.47
C GLY A 82 6.34 -16.45 -8.66
N SER A 83 5.23 -15.97 -8.09
CA SER A 83 3.89 -16.53 -8.31
C SER A 83 3.14 -15.90 -9.50
N ALA A 84 3.79 -15.00 -10.23
CA ALA A 84 3.23 -14.38 -11.43
C ALA A 84 3.04 -15.44 -12.53
N ALA A 85 1.85 -15.46 -13.12
CA ALA A 85 1.54 -16.34 -14.25
C ALA A 85 0.54 -15.67 -15.20
N THR A 86 0.82 -15.77 -16.50
CA THR A 86 -0.08 -15.39 -17.59
C THR A 86 -0.77 -16.60 -18.21
N GLY A 87 -0.27 -17.81 -17.92
CA GLY A 87 -0.74 -19.05 -18.53
C GLY A 87 -0.08 -19.34 -19.89
N ASP A 88 0.84 -18.48 -20.33
CA ASP A 88 1.70 -18.69 -21.50
C ASP A 88 3.15 -18.91 -21.01
N PRO A 89 3.69 -20.14 -21.12
CA PRO A 89 5.03 -20.46 -20.66
C PRO A 89 6.12 -19.54 -21.25
N SER A 90 5.95 -19.08 -22.49
CA SER A 90 6.93 -18.21 -23.15
C SER A 90 7.04 -16.83 -22.50
N ARG A 91 5.95 -16.36 -21.87
CA ARG A 91 5.92 -15.11 -21.09
C ARG A 91 6.25 -15.33 -19.63
N ASP A 92 5.91 -16.51 -19.10
CA ASP A 92 6.07 -16.81 -17.68
C ASP A 92 7.53 -17.17 -17.34
N GLU A 93 8.24 -17.87 -18.24
CA GLU A 93 9.63 -18.31 -18.03
C GLU A 93 10.61 -17.15 -17.76
N PRO A 94 10.54 -15.99 -18.46
CA PRO A 94 11.43 -14.87 -18.17
C PRO A 94 11.12 -14.13 -16.87
N LEU A 95 9.90 -14.22 -16.31
CA LEU A 95 9.46 -13.37 -15.18
C LEU A 95 10.36 -13.46 -13.94
N PRO A 96 10.86 -14.63 -13.50
CA PRO A 96 11.73 -14.74 -12.33
C PRO A 96 13.12 -14.14 -12.53
N SER A 97 13.56 -13.98 -13.79
CA SER A 97 14.94 -13.63 -14.16
C SER A 97 15.40 -12.28 -13.61
N PRO A 98 16.73 -12.04 -13.51
CA PRO A 98 17.28 -10.76 -13.09
C PRO A 98 16.83 -9.57 -13.93
N GLN A 99 16.43 -9.76 -15.19
CA GLN A 99 15.95 -8.69 -16.06
C GLN A 99 14.48 -8.33 -15.80
N TRP A 100 13.71 -9.25 -15.18
CA TRP A 100 12.30 -9.08 -14.84
C TRP A 100 12.14 -8.89 -13.34
N PHE A 101 11.51 -9.81 -12.60
CA PHE A 101 11.26 -9.64 -11.15
C PHE A 101 12.47 -9.94 -10.27
N SER A 102 13.54 -10.56 -10.79
CA SER A 102 14.74 -10.89 -10.03
C SER A 102 14.44 -11.62 -8.71
N THR A 103 13.60 -12.64 -8.78
CA THR A 103 12.95 -13.27 -7.60
C THR A 103 13.93 -13.85 -6.60
N ASP A 104 15.11 -14.29 -7.05
CA ASP A 104 16.13 -14.86 -6.17
C ASP A 104 16.72 -13.82 -5.21
N ALA A 105 16.84 -12.56 -5.66
CA ALA A 105 17.33 -11.45 -4.85
C ALA A 105 16.19 -10.69 -4.17
N PHE A 106 15.03 -10.63 -4.82
CA PHE A 106 13.86 -9.85 -4.39
C PHE A 106 12.60 -10.72 -4.52
N PRO A 107 12.37 -11.65 -3.59
CA PRO A 107 11.26 -12.61 -3.69
C PRO A 107 9.88 -11.95 -3.56
N THR A 108 9.83 -10.76 -2.98
CA THR A 108 8.58 -10.05 -2.68
C THR A 108 8.54 -8.64 -3.27
N ALA A 109 7.35 -8.26 -3.73
CA ALA A 109 6.95 -6.87 -3.91
C ALA A 109 6.01 -6.46 -2.76
N THR A 110 6.03 -5.19 -2.37
CA THR A 110 5.17 -4.66 -1.31
C THR A 110 4.45 -3.38 -1.73
N PHE A 111 3.24 -3.21 -1.22
CA PHE A 111 2.51 -1.94 -1.27
C PHE A 111 2.09 -1.55 0.13
N THR A 112 2.48 -0.36 0.58
CA THR A 112 2.12 0.18 1.90
C THR A 112 1.49 1.54 1.73
N THR A 113 0.26 1.71 2.22
CA THR A 113 -0.45 2.99 2.16
C THR A 113 0.21 4.03 3.05
N THR A 114 0.33 5.25 2.55
CA THR A 114 0.69 6.45 3.33
C THR A 114 -0.53 7.30 3.68
N ALA A 115 -1.59 7.22 2.87
CA ALA A 115 -2.87 7.87 3.13
C ALA A 115 -4.00 7.19 2.35
N ILE A 116 -5.21 7.26 2.88
CA ILE A 116 -6.42 6.89 2.15
C ILE A 116 -7.38 8.07 2.19
N LYS A 117 -7.91 8.47 1.03
CA LYS A 117 -8.81 9.63 0.88
C LYS A 117 -10.12 9.19 0.25
N SER A 118 -11.23 9.74 0.71
CA SER A 118 -12.51 9.61 0.01
C SER A 118 -12.52 10.53 -1.21
N THR A 119 -12.98 10.01 -2.34
CA THR A 119 -13.24 10.78 -3.57
C THR A 119 -14.74 10.90 -3.87
N GLY A 120 -15.59 10.45 -2.94
CA GLY A 120 -17.05 10.51 -3.02
C GLY A 120 -17.69 9.23 -3.56
N ALA A 121 -18.99 9.03 -3.29
CA ALA A 121 -19.78 7.91 -3.84
C ALA A 121 -19.10 6.52 -3.72
N ASN A 122 -18.63 6.17 -2.51
CA ASN A 122 -17.93 4.92 -2.22
C ASN A 122 -16.60 4.72 -2.99
N ALA A 123 -16.09 5.79 -3.60
CA ALA A 123 -14.79 5.83 -4.23
C ALA A 123 -13.74 6.41 -3.28
N TYR A 124 -12.53 5.88 -3.40
CA TYR A 124 -11.40 6.23 -2.57
C TYR A 124 -10.13 6.27 -3.41
N LEU A 125 -9.11 6.93 -2.86
CA LEU A 125 -7.75 6.96 -3.39
C LEU A 125 -6.80 6.49 -2.28
N ALA A 126 -6.15 5.35 -2.48
CA ALA A 126 -5.05 4.90 -1.65
C ALA A 126 -3.74 5.44 -2.21
N GLU A 127 -3.11 6.36 -1.49
CA GLU A 127 -1.74 6.80 -1.76
C GLU A 127 -0.80 5.87 -1.00
N GLY A 128 0.28 5.42 -1.64
CA GLY A 128 1.21 4.51 -0.99
C GLY A 128 2.51 4.31 -1.74
N ASN A 129 3.41 3.58 -1.12
CA ASN A 129 4.69 3.21 -1.70
C ASN A 129 4.61 1.80 -2.25
N LEU A 130 4.88 1.65 -3.54
CA LEU A 130 5.02 0.37 -4.23
C LEU A 130 6.51 0.05 -4.38
N SER A 131 6.96 -0.98 -3.66
CA SER A 131 8.31 -1.50 -3.76
C SER A 131 8.34 -2.78 -4.58
N ILE A 132 9.14 -2.78 -5.64
CA ILE A 132 9.40 -3.94 -6.49
C ILE A 132 10.90 -3.97 -6.74
N ARG A 133 11.55 -5.12 -6.53
CA ARG A 133 13.00 -5.28 -6.74
C ARG A 133 13.87 -4.29 -5.97
N GLY A 134 13.47 -3.97 -4.73
CA GLY A 134 14.19 -3.01 -3.89
C GLY A 134 14.06 -1.55 -4.33
N ILE A 135 13.37 -1.26 -5.44
CA ILE A 135 13.06 0.10 -5.88
C ILE A 135 11.68 0.47 -5.36
N SER A 136 11.56 1.60 -4.67
CA SER A 136 10.28 2.09 -4.11
C SER A 136 9.84 3.37 -4.81
N LYS A 137 8.58 3.42 -5.25
CA LYS A 137 7.96 4.61 -5.86
C LYS A 137 6.61 4.87 -5.22
N ALA A 138 6.27 6.14 -5.07
CA ALA A 138 4.93 6.55 -4.68
C ALA A 138 3.96 6.31 -5.84
N VAL A 139 2.81 5.69 -5.55
CA VAL A 139 1.72 5.44 -6.50
C VAL A 139 0.38 5.81 -5.87
N GLN A 140 -0.63 5.96 -6.72
CA GLN A 140 -2.01 6.20 -6.29
C GLN A 140 -2.91 5.12 -6.88
N LEU A 141 -3.59 4.38 -6.02
CA LEU A 141 -4.57 3.36 -6.39
C LEU A 141 -5.98 3.91 -6.16
N PRO A 142 -6.70 4.34 -7.21
CA PRO A 142 -8.12 4.59 -7.11
C PRO A 142 -8.87 3.26 -6.96
N PHE A 143 -9.88 3.23 -6.09
CA PHE A 143 -10.72 2.05 -5.91
C PHE A 143 -12.16 2.40 -5.51
N ILE A 144 -13.08 1.50 -5.86
CA ILE A 144 -14.47 1.50 -5.40
C ILE A 144 -14.61 0.45 -4.31
N LEU A 145 -15.29 0.80 -3.23
CA LEU A 145 -15.49 -0.08 -2.08
C LEU A 145 -16.97 -0.15 -1.69
N THR A 146 -17.53 -1.36 -1.68
CA THR A 146 -18.87 -1.58 -1.12
C THR A 146 -18.75 -2.34 0.18
N ILE A 147 -19.32 -1.81 1.26
CA ILE A 147 -19.44 -2.49 2.55
C ILE A 147 -20.91 -2.77 2.82
N ALA A 148 -21.24 -4.03 3.12
CA ALA A 148 -22.57 -4.48 3.51
C ALA A 148 -22.46 -5.33 4.78
N GLY A 149 -22.76 -4.72 5.93
CA GLY A 149 -22.56 -5.34 7.24
C GLY A 149 -21.08 -5.62 7.52
N ASP A 150 -20.74 -6.90 7.63
CA ASP A 150 -19.35 -7.35 7.84
C ASP A 150 -18.68 -7.83 6.57
N LYS A 151 -19.30 -7.66 5.39
CA LYS A 151 -18.68 -8.01 4.11
C LYS A 151 -18.26 -6.76 3.35
N ALA A 152 -17.12 -6.84 2.68
CA ALA A 152 -16.62 -5.80 1.79
C ALA A 152 -16.19 -6.38 0.45
N THR A 153 -16.44 -5.63 -0.62
CA THR A 153 -15.89 -5.88 -1.96
C THR A 153 -15.21 -4.62 -2.47
N MET A 154 -13.98 -4.76 -2.95
CA MET A 154 -13.17 -3.67 -3.50
C MET A 154 -12.77 -3.99 -4.94
N ASP A 155 -12.89 -3.01 -5.83
CA ASP A 155 -12.36 -3.05 -7.20
C ASP A 155 -11.50 -1.81 -7.43
N GLY A 156 -10.21 -2.02 -7.74
CA GLY A 156 -9.23 -0.98 -7.94
C GLY A 156 -8.32 -1.29 -9.11
N SER A 157 -7.82 -0.25 -9.76
CA SER A 157 -6.94 -0.38 -10.91
C SER A 157 -6.00 0.82 -11.00
N LEU A 158 -4.73 0.58 -11.33
CA LEU A 158 -3.79 1.65 -11.64
C LEU A 158 -2.82 1.20 -12.73
N THR A 159 -2.43 2.11 -13.60
CA THR A 159 -1.41 1.85 -14.63
C THR A 159 -0.07 2.40 -14.15
N ILE A 160 0.97 1.57 -14.21
CA ILE A 160 2.35 1.95 -13.92
C ILE A 160 3.21 1.85 -15.19
N ASP A 161 4.30 2.60 -15.21
CA ASP A 161 5.42 2.33 -16.10
C ASP A 161 6.39 1.36 -15.41
N ARG A 162 6.45 0.11 -15.89
CA ARG A 162 7.29 -0.97 -15.34
C ARG A 162 8.78 -0.63 -15.35
N SER A 163 9.22 0.25 -16.25
CA SER A 163 10.62 0.65 -16.38
C SER A 163 11.10 1.46 -15.17
N LEU A 164 10.19 2.09 -14.41
CA LEU A 164 10.52 2.81 -13.17
C LEU A 164 11.04 1.89 -12.06
N TRP A 165 10.80 0.57 -12.17
CA TRP A 165 11.36 -0.49 -11.32
C TRP A 165 12.33 -1.39 -12.10
N GLU A 166 12.79 -0.92 -13.26
CA GLU A 166 13.73 -1.60 -14.16
C GLU A 166 13.26 -2.99 -14.62
N ILE A 167 11.96 -3.28 -14.54
CA ILE A 167 11.40 -4.59 -14.90
C ILE A 167 11.37 -4.68 -16.42
N GLY A 168 11.89 -5.77 -16.98
CA GLY A 168 12.06 -6.00 -18.42
C GLY A 168 13.16 -5.10 -19.00
N ALA A 169 14.33 -5.13 -18.36
CA ALA A 169 15.56 -4.47 -18.81
C ALA A 169 16.35 -5.32 -19.83
N GLY A 170 17.47 -4.78 -20.34
CA GLY A 170 18.34 -5.49 -21.29
C GLY A 170 17.69 -5.60 -22.67
N ALA A 171 17.58 -6.83 -23.18
CA ALA A 171 16.99 -7.12 -24.50
C ALA A 171 15.52 -6.68 -24.61
N TRP A 172 14.81 -6.52 -23.49
CA TRP A 172 13.37 -6.17 -23.44
C TRP A 172 13.10 -4.65 -23.41
N GLN A 173 14.14 -3.83 -23.63
CA GLN A 173 14.03 -2.38 -23.79
C GLN A 173 13.70 -1.96 -25.22
N ASP A 174 13.62 -2.91 -26.15
CA ASP A 174 13.21 -2.69 -27.55
C ASP A 174 11.71 -2.39 -27.72
N HIS A 175 10.97 -2.30 -26.61
CA HIS A 175 9.52 -2.12 -26.55
C HIS A 175 8.70 -3.27 -27.16
N SER A 176 9.30 -4.46 -27.29
CA SER A 176 8.55 -5.71 -27.54
C SER A 176 7.48 -5.95 -26.47
N VAL A 177 7.72 -5.52 -25.24
CA VAL A 177 6.69 -5.40 -24.20
C VAL A 177 6.47 -3.93 -23.87
N ASP A 178 5.22 -3.47 -23.87
CA ASP A 178 4.87 -2.09 -23.52
C ASP A 178 5.36 -1.77 -22.08
N PRO A 179 5.95 -0.58 -21.84
CA PRO A 179 6.29 -0.15 -20.49
C PRO A 179 5.07 -0.01 -19.57
N ASN A 180 3.90 0.35 -20.11
CA ASN A 180 2.68 0.52 -19.34
C ASN A 180 2.06 -0.83 -18.99
N VAL A 181 1.92 -1.08 -17.69
CA VAL A 181 1.27 -2.26 -17.12
C VAL A 181 0.15 -1.81 -16.22
N THR A 182 -1.05 -2.36 -16.41
CA THR A 182 -2.19 -2.09 -15.54
C THR A 182 -2.25 -3.14 -14.45
N VAL A 183 -2.15 -2.71 -13.20
CA VAL A 183 -2.35 -3.55 -12.02
C VAL A 183 -3.83 -3.49 -11.63
N LYS A 184 -4.45 -4.65 -11.44
CA LYS A 184 -5.87 -4.78 -11.10
C LYS A 184 -6.03 -5.51 -9.78
N VAL A 185 -6.84 -4.94 -8.90
CA VAL A 185 -7.06 -5.44 -7.55
C VAL A 185 -8.55 -5.65 -7.37
N LYS A 186 -8.94 -6.90 -7.13
CA LYS A 186 -10.31 -7.25 -6.75
C LYS A 186 -10.26 -7.99 -5.43
N LEU A 187 -10.83 -7.42 -4.38
CA LEU A 187 -10.83 -8.04 -3.05
C LEU A 187 -12.26 -8.31 -2.61
N SER A 188 -12.44 -9.48 -2.00
CA SER A 188 -13.56 -9.78 -1.13
C SER A 188 -13.02 -9.98 0.28
N ALA A 189 -13.62 -9.33 1.27
CA ALA A 189 -13.15 -9.40 2.64
C ALA A 189 -14.32 -9.47 3.63
N THR A 190 -14.04 -10.01 4.82
CA THR A 190 -14.94 -9.99 5.97
C THR A 190 -14.28 -9.20 7.10
N LYS A 191 -15.06 -8.38 7.81
CA LYS A 191 -14.58 -7.64 8.98
C LYS A 191 -14.06 -8.63 10.02
N ALA A 192 -12.86 -8.38 10.55
CA ALA A 192 -12.32 -9.14 11.65
C ALA A 192 -13.18 -8.88 12.89
N GLY A 193 -13.55 -9.95 13.60
CA GLY A 193 -14.34 -9.90 14.83
C GLY A 193 -13.55 -9.43 16.04
#